data_AF-A0A925NZH5-F1
#
_entry.id   AF-A0A925NZH5-F1
#
_cell.length_a   1.000
_cell.length_b   1.000
_cell.length_c   1.000
_cell.angle_alpha   90.00
_cell.angle_beta   90.00
_cell.angle_gamma   90.00
#
_symmetry.space_group_name_H-M   'P 1'
#
loop_
_entity.id
_entity.type
_entity.pdbx_description
1 polymer ?
#
loop_
_entity_poly.entity_id
_entity_poly.type
_entity_poly.pdbx_seq_one_letter_code
_entity_poly.pdbx_strand_id
1 'polypeptide(L)'
;MNALHTWLNLRGQGFSERLSAWVRVFRFALTAVVGVLSPSTYNKATRMIVQKQIYFTAWQILPGFVAFSALFSFLIIEIVGSTARDYGLYEYALELIVRILVLEILPLMTALFIALRTGAAINTEVALMKIQNELDALQRIGIDPLRLELLPRVVAGT
;
A
#
# COMPACT_ATOMS: atom_id res chain seq x y z
N MET A 1 -46.66 -10.24 -0.62
CA MET A 1 -45.92 -10.03 -1.89
C MET A 1 -44.95 -8.84 -1.90
N ASN A 2 -44.90 -7.97 -0.87
CA ASN A 2 -43.98 -6.81 -0.87
C ASN A 2 -42.53 -7.12 -0.44
N ALA A 3 -42.28 -8.12 0.41
CA ALA A 3 -40.95 -8.36 0.99
C ALA A 3 -39.89 -8.85 -0.02
N LEU A 4 -40.29 -9.61 -1.05
CA LEU A 4 -39.38 -10.11 -2.10
C LEU A 4 -38.92 -8.98 -3.04
N HIS A 5 -39.79 -8.00 -3.33
CA HIS A 5 -39.43 -6.84 -4.16
C HIS A 5 -38.52 -5.87 -3.42
N THR A 6 -38.71 -5.64 -2.11
CA THR A 6 -37.77 -4.84 -1.31
C THR A 6 -36.42 -5.52 -1.18
N TRP A 7 -36.37 -6.85 -1.02
CA TRP A 7 -35.11 -7.58 -0.90
C TRP A 7 -34.29 -7.59 -2.20
N LEU A 8 -34.95 -7.72 -3.36
CA LEU A 8 -34.32 -7.61 -4.68
C LEU A 8 -33.83 -6.18 -4.97
N ASN A 9 -34.58 -5.14 -4.59
CA ASN A 9 -34.16 -3.75 -4.77
C ASN A 9 -32.99 -3.36 -3.86
N LEU A 10 -32.94 -3.82 -2.61
CA LEU A 10 -31.82 -3.57 -1.70
C LEU A 10 -30.52 -4.21 -2.22
N ARG A 11 -30.61 -5.41 -2.80
CA ARG A 11 -29.45 -6.11 -3.39
C ARG A 11 -29.00 -5.49 -4.72
N GLY A 12 -29.95 -5.03 -5.55
CA GLY A 12 -29.68 -4.35 -6.81
C GLY A 12 -29.06 -2.97 -6.63
N GLN A 13 -29.56 -2.18 -5.67
CA GLN A 13 -29.01 -0.87 -5.34
C GLN A 13 -27.58 -0.98 -4.79
N GLY A 14 -27.33 -1.88 -3.84
CA GLY A 14 -25.98 -2.10 -3.30
C GLY A 14 -24.95 -2.58 -4.35
N PHE A 15 -25.36 -3.38 -5.32
CA PHE A 15 -24.48 -3.79 -6.43
C PHE A 15 -24.16 -2.62 -7.36
N SER A 16 -25.16 -1.81 -7.72
CA SER A 16 -24.98 -0.63 -8.56
C SER A 16 -24.12 0.45 -7.88
N GLU A 17 -24.26 0.62 -6.57
CA GLU A 17 -23.46 1.55 -5.79
C GLU A 17 -22.00 1.11 -5.72
N ARG A 18 -21.74 -0.18 -5.49
CA ARG A 18 -20.39 -0.75 -5.50
C ARG A 18 -19.74 -0.59 -6.87
N LEU A 19 -20.46 -0.90 -7.95
CA LEU A 19 -19.94 -0.73 -9.31
C LEU A 19 -19.65 0.75 -9.62
N SER A 20 -20.54 1.66 -9.22
CA SER A 20 -20.32 3.09 -9.39
C SER A 20 -19.12 3.60 -8.57
N ALA A 21 -18.87 3.03 -7.39
CA ALA A 21 -17.70 3.35 -6.58
C ALA A 21 -16.42 2.90 -7.28
N TRP A 22 -16.38 1.67 -7.81
CA TRP A 22 -15.26 1.18 -8.60
C TRP A 22 -14.98 2.04 -9.84
N VAL A 23 -16.01 2.43 -10.58
CA VAL A 23 -15.86 3.32 -11.76
C VAL A 23 -15.35 4.71 -11.35
N ARG A 24 -15.81 5.26 -10.22
CA ARG A 24 -15.29 6.54 -9.70
C ARG A 24 -13.82 6.44 -9.29
N VAL A 25 -13.42 5.38 -8.59
CA VAL A 25 -12.02 5.12 -8.23
C VAL A 25 -11.16 5.00 -9.49
N PHE A 26 -11.63 4.27 -10.49
CA PHE A 26 -10.89 4.08 -11.74
C PHE A 26 -10.75 5.37 -12.54
N ARG A 27 -11.82 6.18 -12.64
CA ARG A 27 -11.78 7.51 -13.28
C ARG A 27 -10.84 8.47 -12.53
N PHE A 28 -10.86 8.45 -11.20
CA PHE A 28 -9.94 9.26 -10.40
C PHE A 28 -8.49 8.84 -10.60
N ALA A 29 -8.20 7.53 -10.55
CA ALA A 29 -6.86 6.99 -10.79
C ALA A 29 -6.33 7.42 -12.17
N LEU A 30 -7.19 7.37 -13.20
CA LEU A 30 -6.89 7.90 -14.53
C LEU A 30 -6.55 9.39 -14.51
N THR A 31 -7.34 10.23 -13.83
CA THR A 31 -7.05 11.66 -13.71
C THR A 31 -5.78 11.95 -12.91
N ALA A 32 -5.47 11.16 -11.88
CA ALA A 32 -4.24 11.28 -11.10
C ALA A 32 -3.02 10.92 -11.95
N VAL A 33 -3.08 9.82 -12.71
CA VAL A 33 -2.02 9.40 -13.65
C VAL A 33 -1.81 10.46 -14.73
N VAL A 34 -2.89 10.96 -15.34
CA VAL A 34 -2.81 12.04 -16.35
C VAL A 34 -2.26 13.34 -15.75
N GLY A 35 -2.62 13.66 -14.51
CA GLY A 35 -2.11 14.81 -13.78
C GLY A 35 -0.61 14.71 -13.46
N VAL A 36 -0.12 13.52 -13.11
CA VAL A 36 1.32 13.25 -12.89
C VAL A 36 2.11 13.36 -14.20
N LEU A 37 1.51 12.96 -15.33
CA LEU A 37 2.11 13.06 -16.68
C LEU A 37 1.94 14.45 -17.32
N SER A 38 1.12 15.34 -16.74
CA SER A 38 0.90 16.69 -17.25
C SER A 38 2.09 17.61 -16.93
N PRO A 39 2.68 18.31 -17.92
CA PRO A 39 3.77 19.26 -17.72
C PRO A 39 3.44 20.40 -16.74
N SER A 40 2.15 20.72 -16.57
CA SER A 40 1.67 21.78 -15.69
C SER A 40 1.86 21.49 -14.20
N THR A 41 2.07 20.21 -13.82
CA THR A 41 2.23 19.80 -12.42
C THR A 41 3.67 19.97 -11.93
N TYR A 42 4.65 20.04 -12.85
CA TYR A 42 6.08 20.18 -12.57
C TYR A 42 6.52 21.63 -12.29
N ASN A 43 5.75 22.34 -11.45
CA ASN A 43 6.16 23.66 -10.97
C ASN A 43 7.25 23.56 -9.89
N LYS A 44 8.06 24.61 -9.72
CA LYS A 44 9.20 24.65 -8.79
C LYS A 44 8.80 24.37 -7.33
N ALA A 45 7.58 24.78 -6.95
CA ALA A 45 6.99 24.53 -5.64
C ALA A 45 6.65 23.05 -5.42
N THR A 46 5.97 22.40 -6.38
CA THR A 46 5.61 20.97 -6.31
C THR A 46 6.85 20.09 -6.18
N ARG A 47 7.92 20.41 -6.94
CA ARG A 47 9.19 19.66 -6.89
C ARG A 47 9.81 19.68 -5.49
N MET A 48 9.74 20.82 -4.79
CA MET A 48 10.30 20.94 -3.44
C MET A 48 9.52 20.12 -2.41
N ILE A 49 8.19 20.02 -2.56
CA ILE A 49 7.34 19.21 -1.68
C ILE A 49 7.64 17.72 -1.90
N VAL A 50 7.68 17.29 -3.17
CA VAL A 50 7.98 15.89 -3.52
C VAL A 50 9.38 15.48 -3.03
N GLN A 51 10.39 16.33 -3.21
CA GLN A 51 11.75 16.04 -2.73
C GLN A 51 11.80 15.86 -1.21
N LYS A 52 11.16 16.75 -0.45
CA LYS A 52 11.09 16.64 1.01
C LYS A 52 10.35 15.38 1.44
N GLN A 53 9.25 15.05 0.77
CA GLN A 53 8.43 13.87 1.08
C GLN A 53 9.17 12.56 0.80
N ILE A 54 9.88 12.47 -0.34
CA ILE A 54 10.71 11.32 -0.69
C ILE A 54 11.84 11.17 0.33
N TYR A 55 12.54 12.26 0.66
CA TYR A 55 13.64 12.23 1.62
C TYR A 55 13.18 11.73 3.00
N PHE A 56 12.11 12.32 3.53
CA PHE A 56 11.59 11.97 4.85
C PHE A 56 11.05 10.54 4.91
N THR A 57 10.30 10.13 3.88
CA THR A 57 9.72 8.77 3.80
C THR A 57 10.82 7.72 3.63
N ALA A 58 11.77 7.94 2.71
CA ALA A 58 12.85 7.00 2.44
C ALA A 58 13.77 6.83 3.65
N TRP A 59 14.21 7.95 4.26
CA TRP A 59 15.13 7.91 5.40
C TRP A 59 14.56 7.14 6.59
N GLN A 60 13.26 7.23 6.83
CA GLN A 60 12.63 6.58 7.97
C GLN A 60 12.44 5.06 7.80
N ILE A 61 12.27 4.56 6.58
CA ILE A 61 12.16 3.12 6.32
C ILE A 61 13.54 2.46 6.32
N LEU A 62 14.56 3.19 5.87
CA LEU A 62 15.88 2.66 5.52
C LEU A 62 16.57 1.88 6.67
N PRO A 63 16.64 2.38 7.93
CA PRO A 63 17.31 1.65 9.01
C PRO A 63 16.66 0.30 9.32
N GLY A 64 15.32 0.27 9.42
CA GLY A 64 14.58 -0.96 9.71
C GLY A 64 14.65 -1.95 8.56
N PHE A 65 14.52 -1.45 7.33
CA PHE A 65 14.63 -2.26 6.13
C PHE A 65 16.03 -2.88 5.97
N VAL A 66 17.10 -2.11 6.19
CA VAL A 66 18.48 -2.61 6.09
C VAL A 66 18.77 -3.65 7.17
N ALA A 67 18.39 -3.39 8.42
CA ALA A 67 18.58 -4.34 9.52
C ALA A 67 17.86 -5.66 9.25
N PHE A 68 16.59 -5.60 8.85
CA PHE A 68 15.79 -6.79 8.57
C PHE A 68 16.30 -7.54 7.32
N SER A 69 16.60 -6.82 6.24
CA SER A 69 17.10 -7.42 4.99
C SER A 69 18.46 -8.07 5.18
N ALA A 70 19.35 -7.46 5.98
CA ALA A 70 20.64 -8.05 6.30
C ALA A 70 20.50 -9.35 7.12
N LEU A 71 19.66 -9.34 8.16
CA LEU A 71 19.37 -10.53 8.97
C LEU A 71 18.79 -11.66 8.12
N PHE A 72 17.80 -11.33 7.28
CA PHE A 72 17.12 -12.31 6.43
C PHE A 72 18.05 -12.86 5.34
N SER A 73 18.87 -12.01 4.74
CA SER A 73 19.89 -12.43 3.75
C SER A 73 20.94 -13.33 4.39
N PHE A 74 21.42 -13.00 5.58
CA PHE A 74 22.36 -13.84 6.33
C PHE A 74 21.79 -15.24 6.59
N LEU A 75 20.53 -15.31 7.03
CA LEU A 75 19.84 -16.58 7.26
C LEU A 75 19.72 -17.43 5.98
N ILE A 76 19.37 -16.82 4.85
CA ILE A 76 19.31 -17.53 3.56
C ILE A 76 20.70 -18.02 3.15
N ILE A 77 21.73 -17.18 3.28
CA ILE A 77 23.11 -17.54 2.93
C ILE A 77 23.56 -18.76 3.74
N GLU A 78 23.29 -18.80 5.04
CA GLU A 78 23.66 -19.95 5.89
C GLU A 78 22.89 -21.22 5.53
N ILE A 79 21.57 -21.13 5.33
CA ILE A 79 20.74 -22.29 4.99
C ILE A 79 21.16 -22.87 3.64
N VAL A 80 21.25 -22.02 2.60
CA VAL A 80 21.60 -22.47 1.25
C VAL A 80 23.06 -22.90 1.19
N GLY A 81 23.97 -22.16 1.84
CA GLY A 81 25.39 -22.46 1.87
C GLY A 81 25.72 -23.77 2.60
N SER A 82 25.09 -24.04 3.75
CA SER A 82 25.23 -25.33 4.45
C SER A 82 24.69 -26.49 3.62
N THR A 83 23.46 -26.35 3.12
CA THR A 83 22.82 -27.37 2.28
C THR A 83 23.68 -27.68 1.05
N ALA A 84 24.15 -26.66 0.32
CA ALA A 84 24.96 -26.87 -0.87
C ALA A 84 26.29 -27.56 -0.57
N ARG A 85 26.89 -27.33 0.62
CA ARG A 85 28.08 -28.08 1.06
C ARG A 85 27.76 -29.55 1.28
N ASP A 86 26.65 -29.86 1.93
CA ASP A 86 26.25 -31.25 2.22
C ASP A 86 25.99 -32.07 0.94
N TYR A 87 25.51 -31.41 -0.12
CA TYR A 87 25.29 -32.04 -1.43
C TYR A 87 26.48 -31.91 -2.40
N GLY A 88 27.61 -31.32 -2.00
CA GLY A 88 28.78 -31.14 -2.86
C GLY A 88 28.60 -30.12 -4.00
N LEU A 89 27.58 -29.26 -3.92
CA LEU A 89 27.18 -28.27 -4.94
C LEU A 89 27.61 -26.83 -4.57
N TYR A 90 28.62 -26.68 -3.71
CA TYR A 90 29.01 -25.38 -3.16
C TYR A 90 29.41 -24.35 -4.24
N GLU A 91 29.95 -24.80 -5.38
CA GLU A 91 30.33 -23.93 -6.50
C GLU A 91 29.13 -23.18 -7.12
N TYR A 92 27.93 -23.77 -7.10
CA TYR A 92 26.69 -23.16 -7.62
C TYR A 92 25.93 -22.35 -6.57
N ALA A 93 26.27 -22.52 -5.29
CA ALA A 93 25.52 -21.93 -4.18
C ALA A 93 25.53 -20.40 -4.24
N LEU A 94 26.70 -19.80 -4.54
CA LEU A 94 26.85 -18.36 -4.57
C LEU A 94 25.98 -17.70 -5.65
N GLU A 95 26.00 -18.25 -6.87
CA GLU A 95 25.20 -17.73 -7.98
C GLU A 95 23.70 -17.81 -7.68
N LEU A 96 23.24 -18.95 -7.14
CA LEU A 96 21.86 -19.17 -6.78
C LEU A 96 21.39 -18.21 -5.68
N ILE A 97 22.20 -18.03 -4.62
CA ILE A 97 21.91 -17.11 -3.52
C ILE A 97 21.79 -15.67 -4.04
N VAL A 98 22.76 -15.20 -4.82
CA VAL A 98 22.76 -13.82 -5.33
C VAL A 98 21.52 -13.59 -6.21
N ARG A 99 21.20 -14.53 -7.10
CA ARG A 99 20.04 -14.43 -7.99
C ARG A 99 18.73 -14.34 -7.20
N ILE A 100 18.53 -15.22 -6.23
CA ILE A 100 17.30 -15.26 -5.41
C ILE A 100 17.19 -14.00 -4.54
N LEU A 101 18.27 -13.59 -3.88
CA LEU A 101 18.24 -12.42 -3.00
C LEU A 101 17.94 -11.14 -3.78
N VAL A 102 18.64 -10.91 -4.90
CA VAL A 102 18.54 -9.64 -5.64
C VAL A 102 17.24 -9.52 -6.42
N LEU A 103 16.78 -10.59 -7.06
CA LEU A 103 15.62 -10.52 -7.96
C LEU A 103 14.29 -10.81 -7.28
N GLU A 104 14.30 -11.62 -6.22
CA GLU A 104 13.06 -12.07 -5.58
C GLU A 104 12.90 -11.44 -4.19
N ILE A 105 13.86 -11.70 -3.30
CA ILE A 105 13.69 -11.40 -1.88
C ILE A 105 13.78 -9.90 -1.59
N LEU A 106 14.79 -9.18 -2.09
CA LEU A 106 14.94 -7.75 -1.81
C LEU A 106 13.78 -6.91 -2.37
N PRO A 107 13.29 -7.13 -3.62
CA PRO A 107 12.10 -6.45 -4.13
C PRO A 107 10.84 -6.78 -3.34
N LEU A 108 10.64 -8.06 -2.99
CA LEU A 108 9.50 -8.50 -2.18
C LEU A 108 9.51 -7.84 -0.80
N MET A 109 10.66 -7.81 -0.12
CA MET A 109 10.81 -7.18 1.19
C MET A 109 10.58 -5.68 1.12
N THR A 110 11.01 -5.03 0.05
CA THR A 110 10.79 -3.60 -0.17
C THR A 110 9.29 -3.29 -0.29
N ALA A 111 8.58 -4.05 -1.13
CA ALA A 111 7.14 -3.91 -1.29
C ALA A 111 6.39 -4.16 0.03
N LEU A 112 6.79 -5.20 0.78
CA LEU A 112 6.20 -5.54 2.06
C LEU A 112 6.43 -4.44 3.11
N PHE A 113 7.63 -3.87 3.21
CA PHE A 113 7.93 -2.80 4.16
C PHE A 113 7.14 -1.52 3.87
N ILE A 114 7.02 -1.15 2.59
CA ILE A 114 6.21 0.00 2.17
C ILE A 114 4.74 -0.23 2.53
N ALA A 115 4.19 -1.39 2.17
CA ALA A 115 2.82 -1.74 2.47
C ALA A 115 2.54 -1.76 3.98
N LEU A 116 3.46 -2.32 4.78
CA LEU A 116 3.33 -2.40 6.23
C LEU A 116 3.32 -1.01 6.87
N ARG A 117 4.27 -0.15 6.49
CA ARG A 117 4.37 1.20 7.05
C ARG A 117 3.13 2.03 6.71
N THR A 118 2.73 2.06 5.44
CA THR A 118 1.59 2.85 5.00
C THR A 118 0.29 2.30 5.58
N GLY A 119 0.13 0.97 5.60
CA GLY A 119 -1.02 0.30 6.21
C GLY A 119 -1.13 0.58 7.71
N ALA A 120 -0.01 0.55 8.44
CA ALA A 120 0.01 0.88 9.87
C ALA A 120 -0.41 2.34 10.12
N ALA A 121 0.12 3.29 9.34
CA ALA A 121 -0.24 4.70 9.47
C ALA A 121 -1.74 4.93 9.22
N ILE A 122 -2.27 4.40 8.12
CA ILE A 122 -3.71 4.52 7.79
C ILE A 122 -4.57 3.90 8.89
N ASN A 123 -4.20 2.70 9.37
CA ASN A 123 -4.96 2.03 10.41
C ASN A 123 -4.94 2.82 11.73
N THR A 124 -3.81 3.39 12.13
CA THR A 124 -3.70 4.21 13.34
C THR A 124 -4.55 5.48 13.24
N GLU A 125 -4.54 6.16 12.09
CA GLU A 125 -5.37 7.35 11.91
C GLU A 125 -6.87 7.01 11.93
N VAL A 126 -7.30 5.94 11.27
CA VAL A 126 -8.70 5.49 11.31
C VAL A 126 -9.10 5.08 12.73
N ALA A 127 -8.20 4.40 13.46
CA ALA A 127 -8.43 4.07 14.86
C ALA A 127 -8.57 5.33 15.73
N LEU A 128 -7.75 6.35 15.50
CA LEU A 128 -7.83 7.61 16.23
C LEU A 128 -9.15 8.35 15.96
N MET A 129 -9.58 8.43 14.69
CA MET A 129 -10.87 9.02 14.32
C MET A 129 -12.06 8.30 14.96
N LYS A 130 -11.96 6.99 15.11
CA LYS A 130 -12.96 6.20 15.83
C LYS A 130 -12.97 6.52 17.32
N ILE A 131 -11.79 6.62 17.96
CA ILE A 131 -11.68 6.95 19.39
C ILE A 131 -12.16 8.39 19.67
N GLN A 132 -11.93 9.31 18.74
CA GLN A 132 -12.34 10.72 18.83
C GLN A 132 -13.81 10.96 18.43
N ASN A 133 -14.57 9.91 18.06
CA ASN A 133 -15.95 10.00 17.56
C ASN A 133 -16.13 10.92 16.33
N GLU A 134 -15.08 11.15 15.55
CA GLU A 134 -15.16 11.95 14.32
C GLU A 134 -16.02 11.25 13.26
N LEU A 135 -15.91 9.92 13.17
CA LEU A 135 -16.72 9.10 12.27
C LEU A 135 -18.22 9.22 12.59
N ASP A 136 -18.58 9.21 13.87
CA ASP A 136 -19.96 9.35 14.32
C ASP A 136 -20.47 10.79 14.13
N ALA A 137 -19.61 11.79 14.30
CA ALA A 137 -19.94 13.18 14.02
C ALA A 137 -20.28 13.41 12.54
N LEU A 138 -19.52 12.80 11.62
CA LEU A 138 -19.80 12.83 10.18
C LEU A 138 -21.17 12.20 9.85
N GLN A 139 -21.50 11.07 10.48
CA GLN A 139 -22.81 10.44 10.30
C GLN A 139 -23.97 11.32 10.78
N ARG A 140 -23.79 12.05 11.90
CA ARG A 140 -24.81 12.95 12.45
C ARG A 140 -25.15 14.12 11.52
N ILE A 141 -24.19 14.57 10.73
CA ILE A 141 -24.40 15.62 9.71
C ILE A 141 -24.82 15.04 8.34
N GLY A 142 -25.14 13.73 8.27
CA GLY A 142 -25.64 13.08 7.08
C GLY A 142 -24.58 12.76 6.02
N ILE A 143 -23.29 12.81 6.39
CA ILE A 143 -22.17 12.52 5.48
C ILE A 143 -21.70 11.10 5.74
N ASP A 144 -21.57 10.30 4.67
CA ASP A 144 -21.01 8.95 4.74
C ASP A 144 -19.49 9.01 5.05
N PRO A 145 -19.04 8.60 6.25
CA PRO A 145 -17.63 8.67 6.64
C PRO A 145 -16.76 7.76 5.77
N LEU A 146 -17.33 6.66 5.27
CA LEU A 146 -16.63 5.73 4.40
C LEU A 146 -16.28 6.38 3.05
N ARG A 147 -17.16 7.26 2.56
CA ARG A 147 -16.92 8.02 1.33
C ARG A 147 -16.00 9.22 1.53
N LEU A 148 -16.00 9.84 2.71
CA LEU A 148 -15.22 11.05 2.95
C LEU A 148 -13.79 10.75 3.40
N GLU A 149 -13.58 9.71 4.22
CA GLU A 149 -12.25 9.40 4.78
C GLU A 149 -11.56 8.23 4.08
N LEU A 150 -12.25 7.11 3.88
CA LEU A 150 -11.63 5.92 3.29
C LEU A 150 -11.31 6.09 1.80
N LEU A 151 -12.19 6.74 1.02
CA LEU A 151 -11.94 6.97 -0.41
C LEU A 151 -10.70 7.82 -0.67
N PRO A 152 -10.52 9.01 -0.07
CA PRO A 152 -9.32 9.82 -0.31
C PRO A 152 -8.04 9.17 0.19
N ARG A 153 -8.08 8.41 1.30
CA ARG A 153 -6.90 7.72 1.85
C ARG A 153 -6.41 6.56 1.02
N VAL A 154 -7.34 5.76 0.48
CA VAL A 154 -7.00 4.68 -0.47
C VAL A 154 -6.45 5.28 -1.77
N VAL A 155 -6.98 6.42 -2.16
CA VAL A 155 -6.62 7.15 -3.38
C VAL A 155 -5.28 7.91 -3.25
N ALA A 156 -5.01 8.47 -2.09
CA ALA A 156 -3.71 9.07 -1.74
C ALA A 156 -2.69 7.99 -1.31
N GLY A 157 -3.09 6.71 -1.30
CA GLY A 157 -2.50 5.62 -0.52
C GLY A 157 -1.10 5.16 -0.90
N THR A 158 -0.44 5.83 -1.83
CA THR A 158 0.81 5.44 -2.46
C THR A 158 1.31 6.62 -3.28
#